data_AF-A0A3D5D758-F1
#
_entry.id   AF-A0A3D5D758-F1
#
_cell.length_a   1.000
_cell.length_b   1.000
_cell.length_c   1.000
_cell.angle_alpha   90.00
_cell.angle_beta   90.00
_cell.angle_gamma   90.00
#
_symmetry.space_group_name_H-M   'P 1'
#
loop_
_entity.id
_entity.type
_entity.pdbx_description
1 polymer ?
#
loop_
_entity_poly.entity_id
_entity_poly.type
_entity_poly.pdbx_seq_one_letter_code
_entity_poly.pdbx_strand_id
1 'polypeptide(L)'
;GANQPVKDLTSGQIEITSQNHGFAVDPDALPAEVEVDRINLNDQTVEGLRHKTRPVFSVQYHPEASPGPHDSQPLFQLFRDQISAT
;
A
#
# COMPACT_ATOMS: atom_id res chain seq x y z
N GLY A 1 14.59 2.25 -0.74
CA GLY A 1 15.09 2.89 -1.99
C GLY A 1 13.93 3.44 -2.80
N ALA A 2 14.19 4.11 -3.93
CA ALA A 2 13.17 4.77 -4.76
C ALA A 2 12.81 4.02 -6.06
N ASN A 3 12.98 2.69 -6.06
CA ASN A 3 12.80 1.82 -7.21
C ASN A 3 12.10 0.50 -6.85
N GLN A 4 11.36 0.47 -5.74
CA GLN A 4 10.77 -0.76 -5.20
C GLN A 4 9.43 -1.04 -5.90
N PRO A 5 9.29 -2.15 -6.65
CA PRO A 5 8.08 -2.48 -7.38
C PRO A 5 7.03 -3.09 -6.45
N VAL A 6 5.89 -2.42 -6.29
CA VAL A 6 4.75 -2.89 -5.50
C VAL A 6 3.59 -3.20 -6.42
N LYS A 7 2.95 -4.34 -6.23
CA LYS A 7 1.76 -4.75 -6.98
C LYS A 7 0.51 -4.59 -6.13
N ASP A 8 -0.48 -3.86 -6.62
CA ASP A 8 -1.85 -3.90 -6.14
C ASP A 8 -2.50 -5.21 -6.60
N LEU A 9 -2.90 -6.04 -5.64
CA LEU A 9 -3.50 -7.35 -5.90
C LEU A 9 -4.94 -7.27 -6.40
N THR A 10 -5.63 -6.17 -6.15
CA THR A 10 -7.02 -5.94 -6.58
C THR A 10 -7.05 -5.56 -8.05
N SER A 11 -6.22 -4.60 -8.46
CA SER A 11 -6.20 -4.08 -9.84
C SER A 11 -5.19 -4.79 -10.75
N GLY A 12 -4.18 -5.43 -10.18
CA GLY A 12 -3.04 -5.97 -10.90
C GLY A 12 -2.00 -4.92 -11.32
N GLN A 13 -2.24 -3.64 -11.00
CA GLN A 13 -1.32 -2.54 -11.32
C GLN A 13 -0.01 -2.67 -10.53
N ILE A 14 1.09 -2.24 -11.15
CA ILE A 14 2.40 -2.15 -10.51
C ILE A 14 2.76 -0.68 -10.38
N GLU A 15 3.23 -0.29 -9.20
CA GLU A 15 3.73 1.04 -8.86
C GLU A 15 5.23 0.92 -8.53
N ILE A 16 6.05 1.83 -9.05
CA ILE A 16 7.42 1.98 -8.53
C ILE A 16 7.33 2.94 -7.34
N THR A 17 7.87 2.53 -6.19
CA THR A 17 7.64 3.22 -4.91
C THR A 17 8.93 3.66 -4.23
N SER A 18 8.80 4.67 -3.35
CA SER A 18 9.82 5.08 -2.40
C SER A 18 9.62 4.40 -1.05
N GLN A 19 10.64 3.69 -0.58
CA GLN A 19 10.59 2.91 0.67
C GLN A 19 11.76 3.22 1.57
N ASN A 20 11.47 3.33 2.87
CA ASN A 20 12.48 3.52 3.92
C ASN A 20 12.00 2.92 5.25
N HIS A 21 11.84 1.60 5.31
CA HIS A 21 11.50 0.86 6.52
C HIS A 21 12.40 -0.38 6.64
N GLY A 22 12.63 -0.84 7.89
CA GLY A 22 13.41 -2.04 8.20
C GLY A 22 12.61 -3.14 8.91
N PHE A 23 11.32 -2.89 9.15
CA PHE A 23 10.34 -3.85 9.68
C PHE A 23 9.23 -4.03 8.64
N ALA A 24 8.59 -5.19 8.66
CA ALA A 24 7.45 -5.50 7.79
C ALA A 24 6.34 -6.16 8.63
N VAL A 25 5.10 -6.08 8.16
CA VAL A 25 3.96 -6.75 8.77
C VAL A 25 3.99 -8.23 8.41
N ASP A 26 3.78 -9.09 9.41
CA ASP A 26 3.58 -10.53 9.21
C ASP A 26 2.15 -10.80 8.73
N PRO A 27 1.95 -11.33 7.51
CA PRO A 27 0.62 -11.61 6.97
C PRO A 27 -0.13 -12.69 7.76
N ASP A 28 0.57 -13.62 8.43
CA ASP A 28 -0.05 -14.71 9.19
C ASP A 28 -0.60 -14.24 10.55
N ALA A 29 -0.19 -13.05 10.99
CA ALA A 29 -0.62 -12.44 12.25
C ALA A 29 -1.81 -11.48 12.08
N LEU A 30 -2.38 -11.35 10.87
CA LEU A 30 -3.47 -10.42 10.61
C LEU A 30 -4.80 -10.89 11.19
N PRO A 31 -5.62 -9.97 11.76
CA PRO A 31 -6.97 -10.30 12.19
C PRO A 31 -7.87 -10.57 10.97
N ALA A 32 -8.96 -11.31 11.20
CA ALA A 32 -9.83 -11.80 10.12
C ALA A 32 -10.49 -10.68 9.29
N GLU A 33 -10.59 -9.47 9.83
CA GLU A 33 -11.20 -8.30 9.20
C GLU A 33 -10.25 -7.53 8.27
N VAL A 34 -8.95 -7.86 8.27
CA VAL A 34 -7.93 -7.20 7.45
C VAL A 34 -7.41 -8.16 6.38
N GLU A 35 -7.07 -7.62 5.23
CA GLU A 35 -6.43 -8.35 4.13
C GLU A 35 -5.24 -7.59 3.58
N VAL A 36 -4.28 -8.33 3.03
CA VAL A 36 -3.17 -7.80 2.25
C VAL A 36 -3.69 -7.45 0.86
N ASP A 37 -3.58 -6.19 0.47
CA ASP A 37 -3.99 -5.74 -0.87
C ASP A 37 -2.81 -5.32 -1.76
N ARG A 38 -1.60 -5.22 -1.21
CA ARG A 38 -0.37 -4.89 -1.94
C ARG A 38 0.82 -5.70 -1.46
N ILE A 39 1.66 -6.13 -2.39
CA ILE A 39 2.89 -6.90 -2.12
C ILE A 39 4.09 -6.34 -2.87
N ASN A 40 5.27 -6.49 -2.28
CA ASN A 40 6.52 -6.20 -2.97
C ASN A 40 6.84 -7.31 -3.96
N LEU A 41 7.16 -6.96 -5.21
CA LEU A 41 7.45 -7.96 -6.24
C LEU A 41 8.85 -8.59 -6.12
N ASN A 42 9.78 -7.96 -5.40
CA ASN A 42 11.12 -8.52 -5.21
C ASN A 42 11.14 -9.65 -4.17
N ASP A 43 10.43 -9.48 -3.05
CA ASP A 43 10.57 -10.36 -1.88
C ASP A 43 9.24 -10.83 -1.28
N GLN A 44 8.10 -10.46 -1.87
CA GLN A 44 6.74 -10.85 -1.44
C GLN A 44 6.35 -10.33 -0.04
N THR A 45 7.05 -9.34 0.50
CA THR A 45 6.65 -8.69 1.74
C THR A 45 5.37 -7.88 1.59
N VAL A 46 4.65 -7.69 2.71
CA VAL A 46 3.40 -6.92 2.77
C VAL A 46 3.69 -5.43 2.56
N GLU A 47 3.02 -4.83 1.58
CA GLU A 47 3.18 -3.42 1.22
C GLU A 47 1.90 -2.59 1.38
N GLY A 48 0.77 -3.25 1.65
CA GLY A 48 -0.49 -2.58 1.87
C GLY A 48 -1.54 -3.50 2.48
N LEU A 49 -2.39 -2.88 3.29
CA LEU A 49 -3.46 -3.53 4.04
C LEU A 49 -4.77 -2.79 3.82
N ARG A 50 -5.87 -3.53 3.85
CA ARG A 50 -7.23 -3.00 3.76
C ARG A 50 -8.15 -3.69 4.76
N HIS A 51 -9.07 -2.92 5.35
CA HIS A 51 -10.16 -3.51 6.12
C HIS A 51 -11.25 -4.00 5.17
N LYS A 52 -11.72 -5.23 5.34
CA LYS A 52 -12.68 -5.90 4.44
C LYS A 52 -14.03 -5.19 4.30
N THR A 53 -14.45 -4.47 5.34
CA THR A 53 -15.79 -3.84 5.40
C THR A 53 -15.81 -2.35 5.73
N ARG A 54 -14.67 -1.75 6.09
CA ARG A 54 -14.59 -0.33 6.51
C ARG A 54 -13.70 0.43 5.52
N PRO A 55 -13.91 1.74 5.30
CA PRO A 55 -13.08 2.53 4.41
C PRO A 55 -11.73 2.87 5.07
N VAL A 56 -10.94 1.85 5.37
CA VAL A 56 -9.64 1.95 6.06
C VAL A 56 -8.62 1.16 5.25
N PHE A 57 -7.51 1.82 4.91
CA PHE A 57 -6.38 1.20 4.25
C PHE A 57 -5.06 1.83 4.74
N SER A 58 -3.96 1.15 4.50
CA SER A 58 -2.60 1.65 4.75
C SER A 58 -1.63 1.12 3.71
N VAL A 59 -0.53 1.83 3.48
CA VAL A 59 0.61 1.38 2.68
C VAL A 59 1.89 1.44 3.50
N GLN A 60 2.85 0.58 3.18
CA GLN A 60 4.13 0.48 3.90
C GLN A 60 5.20 1.42 3.31
N TYR A 61 5.03 1.83 2.06
CA TYR A 61 5.87 2.77 1.33
C TYR A 61 5.41 4.23 1.51
N HIS A 62 6.18 5.17 0.95
CA HIS A 62 5.95 6.61 1.00
C HIS A 62 5.21 7.10 -0.26
N PRO A 63 3.87 7.24 -0.25
CA PRO A 63 3.11 7.69 -1.42
C PRO A 63 3.36 9.16 -1.78
N GLU A 64 3.86 9.96 -0.83
CA GLU A 64 4.32 11.33 -1.04
C GLU A 64 5.67 11.41 -1.79
N ALA A 65 6.41 10.29 -1.79
CA ALA A 65 7.77 10.19 -2.29
C ALA A 65 8.70 11.24 -1.66
N SER A 66 9.37 12.06 -2.49
CA SER A 66 10.31 13.10 -2.08
C SER A 66 11.51 12.61 -1.24
N PRO A 67 12.49 11.91 -1.85
CA PRO A 67 12.65 11.71 -3.30
C PRO A 67 11.90 10.47 -3.83
N GLY A 68 11.76 10.39 -5.16
CA GLY A 68 11.35 9.19 -5.88
C GLY A 68 10.13 9.36 -6.79
N PRO A 69 9.60 8.25 -7.34
CA PRO A 69 8.48 8.25 -8.30
C PRO A 69 7.15 8.67 -7.67
N HIS A 70 6.24 9.17 -8.50
CA HIS A 70 4.94 9.69 -8.08
C HIS A 70 3.77 8.74 -8.40
N ASP A 71 4.08 7.49 -8.76
CA ASP A 71 3.10 6.47 -9.17
C ASP A 71 1.98 6.27 -8.14
N SER A 72 2.30 6.48 -6.86
CA SER A 72 1.40 6.27 -5.72
C SER A 72 0.61 7.49 -5.23
N GLN A 73 0.73 8.65 -5.89
CA GLN A 73 -0.08 9.82 -5.55
C GLN A 73 -1.61 9.60 -5.57
N PRO A 74 -2.19 8.72 -6.43
CA PRO A 74 -3.63 8.46 -6.42
C PRO A 74 -4.19 7.97 -5.08
N LEU A 75 -3.35 7.41 -4.18
CA LEU A 75 -3.79 7.00 -2.84
C LEU A 75 -4.31 8.17 -2.00
N PHE A 76 -3.78 9.39 -2.19
CA PHE A 76 -4.31 10.58 -1.51
C PHE A 76 -5.71 10.94 -2.01
N GLN A 77 -5.98 10.75 -3.30
CA GLN A 77 -7.33 10.96 -3.84
C GLN A 77 -8.30 9.91 -3.29
N LEU A 78 -7.89 8.63 -3.26
CA LEU A 78 -8.67 7.54 -2.65
C LEU A 78 -9.05 7.86 -1.19
N PHE A 79 -8.10 8.35 -0.38
CA PHE A 79 -8.36 8.76 0.99
C PHE A 79 -9.36 9.92 1.08
N ARG A 80 -9.22 10.95 0.24
CA ARG A 80 -10.16 12.08 0.19
C ARG A 80 -11.57 11.66 -0.21
N ASP A 81 -11.70 10.73 -1.14
CA ASP A 81 -13.00 10.22 -1.59
C ASP A 81 -13.69 9.47 -0.45
N GLN A 82 -12.94 8.69 0.35
CA GLN A 82 -13.47 8.01 1.53
C GLN A 82 -13.99 8.96 2.61
N ILE A 83 -13.29 10.08 2.85
CA ILE A 83 -13.77 11.13 3.76
C ILE A 83 -15.06 11.75 3.25
N SER A 84 -15.15 12.00 1.94
CA SER A 84 -16.28 12.73 1.34
C SER A 84 -17.54 11.88 1.17
N ALA A 85 -17.42 10.55 1.26
CA ALA A 85 -18.52 9.60 1.18
C ALA A 85 -19.26 9.38 2.52
N THR A 86 -18.84 10.11 3.57
CA THR A 86 -19.44 10.08 4.92
C THR A 86 -20.40 11.26 5.09
#